data_AF-A0A2D5XX82-F1
#
_entry.id   AF-A0A2D5XX82-F1
#
_cell.length_a   1.000
_cell.length_b   1.000
_cell.length_c   1.000
_cell.angle_alpha   90.00
_cell.angle_beta   90.00
_cell.angle_gamma   90.00
#
_symmetry.space_group_name_H-M   'P 1'
#
loop_
_entity.id
_entity.type
_entity.pdbx_description
1 polymer ?
#
loop_
_entity_poly.entity_id
_entity_poly.type
_entity_poly.pdbx_seq_one_letter_code
_entity_poly.pdbx_strand_id
1 'polypeptide(L)'
;MAEDESYNKASKGIVWLVIIVMFLVVIGGVGFGIDNLGIDKLGEKVLQFAVYGSSQIDTELTNNTVTGEIGAIITVMMFWLILFVAFGDIFENFSAFSSGIGWIIAFAIAVISANLGLIKSALSWIVAIFAWAGTAAVLLSLFASIAAFFAVNWGIGPLTSWLKTRQKMTDAARGRSSAASGLKTMRAVDRASRGSTGTSG
;
A
#
# COMPACT_ATOMS: atom_id res chain seq x y z
N MET A 1 16.32 38.79 34.82
CA MET A 1 15.59 37.52 34.64
C MET A 1 14.10 37.70 34.28
N ALA A 2 13.39 38.72 34.77
CA ALA A 2 12.00 38.97 34.34
C ALA A 2 11.87 39.67 32.96
N GLU A 3 12.90 40.33 32.46
CA GLU A 3 12.85 41.03 31.16
C GLU A 3 12.97 40.10 29.94
N ASP A 4 13.70 38.98 30.06
CA ASP A 4 13.87 38.02 28.94
C ASP A 4 12.58 37.25 28.60
N GLU A 5 11.69 37.07 29.58
CA GLU A 5 10.43 36.34 29.38
C GLU A 5 9.40 37.17 28.61
N SER A 6 9.44 38.51 28.77
CA SER A 6 8.55 39.44 28.07
C SER A 6 8.88 39.52 26.57
N TYR A 7 10.17 39.54 26.24
CA TYR A 7 10.63 39.63 24.85
C TYR A 7 10.27 38.37 24.02
N ASN A 8 10.31 37.20 24.65
CA ASN A 8 9.96 35.93 24.00
C ASN A 8 8.45 35.80 23.70
N LYS A 9 7.58 36.39 24.54
CA LYS A 9 6.13 36.44 24.25
C LYS A 9 5.79 37.38 23.10
N ALA A 10 6.44 38.55 23.05
CA ALA A 10 6.20 39.54 22.00
C ALA A 10 6.64 39.03 20.61
N SER A 11 7.80 38.38 20.51
CA SER A 11 8.30 37.84 19.25
C SER A 11 7.44 36.70 18.71
N LYS A 12 6.97 35.79 19.57
CA LYS A 12 6.03 34.72 19.20
C LYS A 12 4.72 35.29 18.66
N GLY A 13 4.18 36.34 19.28
CA GLY A 13 2.95 36.99 18.81
C GLY A 13 3.08 37.60 17.42
N ILE A 14 4.22 38.24 17.12
CA ILE A 14 4.49 38.82 15.79
C ILE A 14 4.65 37.72 14.74
N VAL A 15 5.35 36.62 15.06
CA VAL A 15 5.50 35.47 14.14
C VAL A 15 4.13 34.87 13.81
N TRP A 16 3.26 34.66 14.81
CA TRP A 16 1.90 34.19 14.57
C TRP A 16 1.05 35.15 13.75
N LEU A 17 1.19 36.46 13.98
CA LEU A 17 0.47 37.48 13.21
C LEU A 17 0.94 37.52 11.75
N VAL A 18 2.24 37.44 11.49
CA VAL A 18 2.79 37.37 10.13
C VAL A 18 2.35 36.09 9.43
N ILE A 19 2.35 34.94 10.13
CA ILE A 19 1.83 33.68 9.60
C ILE A 19 0.35 33.81 9.27
N ILE A 20 -0.47 34.37 10.16
CA ILE A 20 -1.91 34.55 9.92
C ILE A 20 -2.17 35.52 8.76
N VAL A 21 -1.46 36.65 8.70
CA VAL A 21 -1.60 37.62 7.61
C VAL A 21 -1.14 37.01 6.28
N MET A 22 -0.03 36.28 6.24
CA MET A 22 0.41 35.61 5.02
C MET A 22 -0.50 34.44 4.63
N PHE A 23 -1.02 33.69 5.60
CA PHE A 23 -2.02 32.64 5.38
C PHE A 23 -3.32 33.25 4.86
N LEU A 24 -3.74 34.41 5.35
CA LEU A 24 -4.88 35.19 4.84
C LEU A 24 -4.57 35.87 3.51
N VAL A 25 -3.33 36.17 3.15
CA VAL A 25 -2.95 36.68 1.81
C VAL A 25 -2.86 35.53 0.81
N VAL A 26 -2.45 34.34 1.22
CA VAL A 26 -2.45 33.13 0.38
C VAL A 26 -3.88 32.62 0.21
N ILE A 27 -4.64 32.49 1.29
CA ILE A 27 -6.05 32.05 1.26
C ILE A 27 -6.96 33.15 0.76
N GLY A 28 -6.72 34.41 1.11
CA GLY A 28 -7.49 35.56 0.62
C GLY A 28 -7.05 36.01 -0.76
N GLY A 29 -5.82 35.75 -1.19
CA GLY A 29 -5.46 35.77 -2.61
C GLY A 29 -6.17 34.67 -3.40
N VAL A 30 -6.52 33.57 -2.73
CA VAL A 30 -7.38 32.49 -3.23
C VAL A 30 -8.88 32.75 -2.95
N GLY A 31 -9.22 33.73 -2.10
CA GLY A 31 -10.52 33.82 -1.40
C GLY A 31 -11.27 35.15 -1.54
N PHE A 32 -10.58 36.26 -1.76
CA PHE A 32 -11.16 37.55 -2.15
C PHE A 32 -11.41 37.56 -3.66
N GLY A 33 -12.37 36.74 -4.05
CA GLY A 33 -12.87 36.64 -5.43
C GLY A 33 -13.95 35.57 -5.61
N ILE A 34 -14.47 34.97 -4.53
CA ILE A 34 -15.28 33.75 -4.62
C ILE A 34 -16.77 34.01 -4.88
N ASP A 35 -17.28 35.25 -4.84
CA ASP A 35 -18.72 35.44 -5.05
C ASP A 35 -19.11 36.39 -6.21
N ASN A 36 -18.18 37.07 -6.90
CA ASN A 36 -18.54 38.03 -7.96
C ASN A 36 -17.53 38.24 -9.12
N LEU A 37 -16.48 37.41 -9.30
CA LEU A 37 -15.32 37.78 -10.17
C LEU A 37 -14.83 36.76 -11.22
N GLY A 38 -15.56 35.69 -11.54
CA GLY A 38 -15.15 34.76 -12.61
C GLY A 38 -14.10 33.73 -12.16
N ILE A 39 -14.51 32.93 -11.17
CA ILE A 39 -13.74 31.90 -10.46
C ILE A 39 -13.16 30.84 -11.41
N ASP A 40 -13.84 30.59 -12.52
CA ASP A 40 -13.44 29.63 -13.55
C ASP A 40 -12.06 29.98 -14.13
N LYS A 41 -11.73 31.28 -14.21
CA LYS A 41 -10.44 31.78 -14.74
C LYS A 41 -9.37 31.98 -13.66
N LEU A 42 -9.79 32.09 -12.40
CA LEU A 42 -8.91 32.24 -11.24
C LEU A 42 -8.40 30.89 -10.75
N GLY A 43 -9.26 29.86 -10.76
CA GLY A 43 -8.84 28.47 -10.52
C GLY A 43 -7.75 28.05 -11.49
N GLU A 44 -7.90 28.36 -12.77
CA GLU A 44 -6.90 28.08 -13.81
C GLU A 44 -5.58 28.84 -13.57
N LYS A 45 -5.62 30.14 -13.23
CA LYS A 45 -4.40 30.95 -12.97
C LYS A 45 -3.71 30.64 -11.66
N VAL A 46 -4.45 30.28 -10.61
CA VAL A 46 -3.91 29.85 -9.32
C VAL A 46 -3.33 28.45 -9.43
N LEU A 47 -3.98 27.53 -10.16
CA LEU A 47 -3.36 26.27 -10.57
C LEU A 47 -2.11 26.51 -11.43
N GLN A 48 -2.15 27.49 -12.33
CA GLN A 48 -1.00 27.84 -13.13
C GLN A 48 0.15 28.40 -12.27
N PHE A 49 -0.14 29.21 -11.25
CA PHE A 49 0.90 29.77 -10.40
C PHE A 49 1.40 28.79 -9.31
N ALA A 50 0.51 28.01 -8.70
CA ALA A 50 0.82 27.05 -7.64
C ALA A 50 1.36 25.71 -8.16
N VAL A 51 1.00 25.33 -9.39
CA VAL A 51 1.44 24.07 -10.03
C VAL A 51 2.36 24.30 -11.24
N TYR A 52 2.30 25.46 -11.92
CA TYR A 52 3.00 25.71 -13.19
C TYR A 52 3.88 26.96 -13.24
N GLY A 53 5.09 26.84 -12.68
CA GLY A 53 6.23 27.54 -13.26
C GLY A 53 6.52 27.21 -14.73
N SER A 54 5.76 26.32 -15.41
CA SER A 54 6.00 25.96 -16.81
C SER A 54 4.79 25.40 -17.58
N SER A 55 3.92 26.23 -18.15
CA SER A 55 2.97 26.06 -19.31
C SER A 55 2.43 24.69 -19.82
N GLN A 56 2.69 23.53 -19.22
CA GLN A 56 2.34 22.20 -19.74
C GLN A 56 1.57 21.40 -18.68
N ILE A 57 0.35 21.87 -18.39
CA ILE A 57 -0.68 20.96 -17.87
C ILE A 57 -0.98 20.00 -19.01
N ASP A 58 -0.38 18.81 -18.93
CA ASP A 58 -0.86 17.66 -19.66
C ASP A 58 -2.36 17.55 -19.37
N THR A 59 -3.15 17.90 -20.37
CA THR A 59 -4.61 18.07 -20.31
C THR A 59 -5.32 16.76 -19.96
N GLU A 60 -4.56 15.66 -19.86
CA GLU A 60 -5.03 14.33 -19.52
C GLU A 60 -5.41 14.18 -18.03
N LEU A 61 -4.84 14.96 -17.11
CA LEU A 61 -5.24 14.90 -15.69
C LEU A 61 -6.51 15.71 -15.38
N THR A 62 -6.84 16.70 -16.20
CA THR A 62 -7.93 17.66 -15.98
C THR A 62 -9.26 17.19 -16.58
N ASN A 63 -9.23 16.30 -17.57
CA ASN A 63 -10.43 15.91 -18.33
C ASN A 63 -11.36 14.90 -17.63
N ASN A 64 -11.05 14.44 -16.41
CA ASN A 64 -11.91 13.51 -15.69
C ASN A 64 -12.39 14.12 -14.35
N THR A 65 -13.59 14.71 -14.41
CA THR A 65 -14.43 15.17 -13.28
C THR A 65 -13.89 16.36 -12.48
N VAL A 66 -14.76 17.34 -12.19
CA VAL A 66 -14.56 18.50 -11.30
C VAL A 66 -13.99 18.09 -9.92
N THR A 67 -14.21 16.84 -9.49
CA THR A 67 -13.62 16.25 -8.29
C THR A 67 -12.09 16.06 -8.37
N GLY A 68 -11.54 15.90 -9.58
CA GLY A 68 -10.11 15.70 -9.84
C GLY A 68 -9.28 16.97 -9.69
N GLU A 69 -9.80 18.13 -10.11
CA GLU A 69 -9.09 19.40 -10.00
C GLU A 69 -8.93 19.84 -8.54
N ILE A 70 -10.02 19.81 -7.77
CA ILE A 70 -9.98 20.14 -6.34
C ILE A 70 -9.09 19.15 -5.58
N GLY A 71 -9.18 17.85 -5.91
CA GLY A 71 -8.32 16.82 -5.34
C GLY A 71 -6.84 17.04 -5.62
N ALA A 72 -6.49 17.44 -6.84
CA ALA A 72 -5.12 17.77 -7.23
C ALA A 72 -4.59 18.99 -6.46
N ILE A 73 -5.40 20.06 -6.33
CA ILE A 73 -5.03 21.25 -5.57
C ILE A 73 -4.78 20.90 -4.10
N ILE A 74 -5.68 20.15 -3.47
CA ILE A 74 -5.52 19.70 -2.08
C ILE A 74 -4.23 18.89 -1.93
N THR A 75 -3.96 17.97 -2.87
CA THR A 75 -2.77 17.11 -2.82
C THR A 75 -1.48 17.93 -2.95
N VAL A 76 -1.45 18.91 -3.86
CA VAL A 76 -0.30 19.83 -4.00
C VAL A 76 -0.11 20.68 -2.74
N MET A 77 -1.19 21.22 -2.17
CA MET A 77 -1.13 22.01 -0.94
C MET A 77 -0.63 21.18 0.25
N MET A 78 -1.06 19.93 0.37
CA MET A 78 -0.56 19.02 1.42
C MET A 78 0.93 18.72 1.24
N PHE A 79 1.38 18.44 0.02
CA PHE A 79 2.81 18.20 -0.24
C PHE A 79 3.68 19.44 0.00
N TRP A 80 3.18 20.61 -0.39
CA TRP A 80 3.84 21.87 -0.12
C TRP A 80 3.97 22.13 1.39
N LEU A 81 2.91 21.87 2.18
CA LEU A 81 2.95 21.98 3.64
C LEU A 81 3.95 21.00 4.26
N ILE A 82 4.00 19.76 3.78
CA ILE A 82 4.97 18.76 4.27
C ILE A 82 6.40 19.23 4.01
N LEU A 83 6.70 19.73 2.81
CA LEU A 83 8.02 20.28 2.50
C LEU A 83 8.36 21.49 3.37
N PHE A 84 7.42 22.40 3.56
CA PHE A 84 7.60 23.56 4.41
C PHE A 84 7.94 23.17 5.85
N VAL A 85 7.18 22.25 6.46
CA VAL A 85 7.44 21.76 7.82
C VAL A 85 8.77 21.02 7.89
N ALA A 86 9.06 20.14 6.93
CA ALA A 86 10.31 19.38 6.91
C ALA A 86 11.54 20.30 6.80
N PHE A 87 11.50 21.31 5.93
CA PHE A 87 12.58 22.30 5.86
C PHE A 87 12.61 23.18 7.11
N GLY A 88 11.45 23.51 7.69
CA GLY A 88 11.36 24.24 8.96
C GLY A 88 12.14 23.52 10.07
N ASP A 89 11.88 22.24 10.25
CA ASP A 89 12.59 21.40 11.22
C ASP A 89 14.08 21.30 10.92
N ILE A 90 14.48 21.18 9.64
CA ILE A 90 15.89 21.15 9.26
C ILE A 90 16.58 22.48 9.61
N PHE A 91 15.99 23.62 9.26
CA PHE A 91 16.60 24.92 9.54
C PHE A 91 16.61 25.28 11.03
N GLU A 92 15.61 24.82 11.78
CA GLU A 92 15.56 25.00 13.23
C GLU A 92 16.64 24.18 13.94
N ASN A 93 16.91 22.96 13.50
CA ASN A 93 17.90 22.08 14.15
C ASN A 93 19.34 22.26 13.64
N PHE A 94 19.53 22.72 12.39
CA PHE A 94 20.84 22.75 11.74
C PHE A 94 21.35 24.15 11.38
N SER A 95 20.53 25.20 11.48
CA SER A 95 21.00 26.56 11.16
C SER A 95 21.43 27.34 12.40
N ALA A 96 22.41 28.23 12.23
CA ALA A 96 22.84 29.17 13.26
C ALA A 96 21.87 30.35 13.45
N PHE A 97 20.76 30.39 12.71
CA PHE A 97 19.75 31.44 12.81
C PHE A 97 18.79 31.20 13.97
N SER A 98 18.10 32.25 14.40
CA SER A 98 16.99 32.08 15.34
C SER A 98 15.88 31.25 14.70
N SER A 99 15.17 30.45 15.51
CA SER A 99 14.09 29.57 15.04
C SER A 99 13.11 30.29 14.10
N GLY A 100 12.68 31.52 14.45
CA GLY A 100 11.80 32.31 13.58
C GLY A 100 12.36 32.64 12.19
N ILE A 101 13.67 32.92 12.07
CA ILE A 101 14.31 33.17 10.78
C ILE A 101 14.43 31.86 9.98
N GLY A 102 14.70 30.74 10.65
CA GLY A 102 14.74 29.41 10.03
C GLY A 102 13.40 29.05 9.35
N TRP A 103 12.28 29.30 10.03
CA TRP A 103 10.94 29.09 9.49
C TRP A 103 10.63 30.01 8.30
N ILE A 104 11.08 31.27 8.30
CA ILE A 104 10.91 32.18 7.17
C ILE A 104 11.72 31.70 5.95
N ILE A 105 12.95 31.23 6.16
CA ILE A 105 13.80 30.68 5.10
C ILE A 105 13.18 29.39 4.53
N ALA A 106 12.69 28.50 5.40
CA ALA A 106 11.98 27.28 5.00
C ALA A 106 10.76 27.58 4.13
N PHE A 107 9.98 28.60 4.50
CA PHE A 107 8.83 29.05 3.71
C PHE A 107 9.25 29.54 2.33
N ALA A 108 10.26 30.41 2.25
CA ALA A 108 10.77 30.93 0.98
C ALA A 108 11.26 29.79 0.07
N ILE A 109 11.96 28.81 0.63
CA ILE A 109 12.44 27.63 -0.11
C ILE A 109 11.27 26.75 -0.57
N ALA A 110 10.23 26.56 0.25
CA ALA A 110 9.04 25.82 -0.15
C ALA A 110 8.31 26.51 -1.32
N VAL A 111 8.20 27.83 -1.30
CA VAL A 111 7.62 28.63 -2.40
C VAL A 111 8.48 28.53 -3.67
N ILE A 112 9.80 28.66 -3.56
CA ILE A 112 10.71 28.49 -4.70
C ILE A 112 10.61 27.07 -5.27
N SER A 113 10.55 26.06 -4.41
CA SER A 113 10.44 24.64 -4.80
C SER A 113 9.12 24.34 -5.51
N ALA A 114 8.02 24.97 -5.10
CA ALA A 114 6.74 24.91 -5.80
C ALA A 114 6.85 25.51 -7.21
N ASN A 115 7.43 26.71 -7.31
CA ASN A 115 7.60 27.40 -8.60
C ASN A 115 8.57 26.69 -9.55
N LEU A 116 9.58 25.98 -9.05
CA LEU A 116 10.51 25.20 -9.86
C LEU A 116 9.92 23.87 -10.38
N GLY A 117 8.68 23.53 -10.01
CA GLY A 117 8.07 22.26 -10.41
C GLY A 117 8.70 21.02 -9.76
N LEU A 118 9.58 21.20 -8.77
CA LEU A 118 10.19 20.10 -8.02
C LEU A 118 9.14 19.26 -7.30
N ILE A 119 8.08 19.92 -6.81
CA ILE A 119 6.93 19.25 -6.20
C ILE A 119 6.24 18.34 -7.22
N LYS A 120 5.95 18.84 -8.43
CA LYS A 120 5.34 18.03 -9.51
C LYS A 120 6.22 16.84 -9.87
N SER A 121 7.53 17.04 -10.03
CA SER A 121 8.46 15.96 -10.38
C SER A 121 8.56 14.90 -9.29
N ALA A 122 8.66 15.30 -8.03
CA ALA A 122 8.72 14.38 -6.90
C ALA A 122 7.40 13.59 -6.75
N LEU A 123 6.26 14.28 -6.89
CA LEU A 123 4.94 13.68 -6.77
C LEU A 123 4.66 12.70 -7.91
N SER A 124 5.03 13.05 -9.15
CA SER A 124 4.94 12.14 -10.31
C SER A 124 5.80 10.89 -10.10
N TRP A 125 7.00 11.03 -9.53
CA TRP A 125 7.88 9.90 -9.27
C TRP A 125 7.30 8.97 -8.18
N ILE A 126 6.78 9.54 -7.09
CA ILE A 126 6.13 8.79 -6.01
C ILE A 126 4.90 8.05 -6.55
N VAL A 127 4.02 8.74 -7.28
CA VAL A 127 2.83 8.14 -7.90
C VAL A 127 3.22 7.02 -8.86
N ALA A 128 4.27 7.20 -9.67
CA ALA A 128 4.77 6.16 -10.56
C ALA A 128 5.23 4.91 -9.79
N ILE A 129 5.93 5.06 -8.67
CA ILE A 129 6.35 3.94 -7.82
C ILE A 129 5.14 3.22 -7.23
N PHE A 130 4.17 3.95 -6.69
CA PHE A 130 2.97 3.34 -6.09
C PHE A 130 2.10 2.66 -7.15
N ALA A 131 1.95 3.27 -8.33
CA ALA A 131 1.24 2.66 -9.44
C ALA A 131 1.94 1.38 -9.90
N TRP A 132 3.27 1.38 -10.00
CA TRP A 132 4.05 0.20 -10.35
C TRP A 132 3.95 -0.89 -9.28
N ALA A 133 4.07 -0.54 -8.00
CA ALA A 133 3.95 -1.46 -6.89
C ALA A 133 2.53 -2.06 -6.79
N GLY A 134 1.50 -1.24 -6.98
CA GLY A 134 0.11 -1.69 -7.03
C GLY A 134 -0.14 -2.66 -8.19
N THR A 135 0.38 -2.34 -9.38
CA THR A 135 0.30 -3.21 -10.55
C THR A 135 1.04 -4.53 -10.31
N ALA A 136 2.23 -4.48 -9.72
CA ALA A 136 3.02 -5.67 -9.38
C ALA A 136 2.30 -6.55 -8.34
N ALA A 137 1.64 -5.96 -7.35
CA ALA A 137 0.85 -6.70 -6.37
C ALA A 137 -0.33 -7.44 -7.02
N VAL A 138 -1.04 -6.79 -7.96
CA VAL A 138 -2.12 -7.44 -8.72
C VAL A 138 -1.57 -8.59 -9.56
N LEU A 139 -0.45 -8.37 -10.27
CA LEU A 139 0.19 -9.44 -11.06
C LEU A 139 0.62 -10.61 -10.18
N LEU A 140 1.25 -10.35 -9.03
CA LEU A 140 1.62 -11.40 -8.07
C LEU A 140 0.41 -12.19 -7.58
N SER A 141 -0.72 -11.53 -7.31
CA SER A 141 -1.95 -12.21 -6.91
C SER A 141 -2.51 -13.12 -8.01
N LEU A 142 -2.38 -12.70 -9.26
CA LEU A 142 -2.81 -13.45 -10.44
C LEU A 142 -1.89 -14.66 -10.67
N PHE A 143 -0.58 -14.47 -10.55
CA PHE A 143 0.40 -15.56 -10.58
C PHE A 143 0.20 -16.56 -9.44
N ALA A 144 -0.07 -16.09 -8.22
CA ALA A 144 -0.37 -16.95 -7.08
C ALA A 144 -1.61 -17.81 -7.34
N SER A 145 -2.64 -17.23 -7.97
CA SER A 145 -3.86 -17.95 -8.35
C SER A 145 -3.59 -19.02 -9.40
N ILE A 146 -2.76 -18.72 -10.42
CA ILE A 146 -2.33 -19.69 -11.42
C ILE A 146 -1.49 -20.80 -10.78
N ALA A 147 -0.56 -20.46 -9.90
CA ALA A 147 0.27 -21.42 -9.19
C ALA A 147 -0.58 -22.36 -8.31
N ALA A 148 -1.58 -21.82 -7.60
CA ALA A 148 -2.53 -22.63 -6.84
C ALA A 148 -3.32 -23.58 -7.74
N PHE A 149 -3.77 -23.11 -8.90
CA PHE A 149 -4.46 -23.94 -9.90
C PHE A 149 -3.59 -25.10 -10.39
N PHE A 150 -2.32 -24.83 -10.72
CA PHE A 150 -1.37 -25.88 -11.09
C PHE A 150 -1.10 -26.83 -9.93
N ALA A 151 -0.93 -26.33 -8.71
CA ALA A 151 -0.70 -27.17 -7.54
C ALA A 151 -1.87 -28.16 -7.31
N VAL A 152 -3.12 -27.72 -7.49
CA VAL A 152 -4.30 -28.56 -7.36
C VAL A 152 -4.40 -29.58 -8.49
N ASN A 153 -4.25 -29.13 -9.75
CA ASN A 153 -4.41 -30.00 -10.92
C ASN A 153 -3.28 -31.02 -11.07
N TRP A 154 -2.05 -30.64 -10.72
CA TRP A 154 -0.89 -31.53 -10.78
C TRP A 154 -0.82 -32.46 -9.55
N GLY A 155 -1.30 -31.99 -8.38
CA GLY A 155 -1.11 -32.67 -7.10
C GLY A 155 -2.07 -33.83 -6.81
N ILE A 156 -3.31 -33.82 -7.31
CA ILE A 156 -4.33 -34.78 -6.84
C ILE A 156 -4.47 -36.00 -7.75
N GLY A 157 -4.36 -35.85 -9.07
CA GLY A 157 -4.59 -36.95 -10.02
C GLY A 157 -3.63 -38.15 -9.88
N PRO A 158 -2.31 -37.96 -10.01
CA PRO A 158 -1.36 -39.08 -9.98
C PRO A 158 -1.13 -39.62 -8.56
N LEU A 159 -1.19 -38.78 -7.53
CA LEU A 159 -0.95 -39.20 -6.14
C LEU A 159 -2.09 -40.10 -5.62
N THR A 160 -3.35 -39.78 -5.94
CA THR A 160 -4.51 -40.57 -5.50
C THR A 160 -4.59 -41.93 -6.18
N SER A 161 -4.25 -42.02 -7.47
CA SER A 161 -4.19 -43.32 -8.17
C SER A 161 -3.05 -44.21 -7.64
N TRP A 162 -1.89 -43.63 -7.32
CA TRP A 162 -0.79 -44.34 -6.68
C TRP A 162 -1.16 -44.86 -5.28
N LEU A 163 -1.78 -44.01 -4.45
CA LEU A 163 -2.27 -44.38 -3.11
C LEU A 163 -3.31 -45.52 -3.16
N LYS A 164 -4.29 -45.43 -4.07
CA LYS A 164 -5.28 -46.51 -4.28
C LYS A 164 -4.64 -47.81 -4.74
N THR A 165 -3.61 -47.75 -5.58
CA THR A 165 -2.89 -48.94 -6.06
C THR A 165 -2.12 -49.59 -4.91
N ARG A 166 -1.45 -48.79 -4.07
CA ARG A 166 -0.77 -49.27 -2.86
C ARG A 166 -1.74 -49.93 -1.88
N GLN A 167 -2.88 -49.30 -1.59
CA GLN A 167 -3.91 -49.85 -0.71
C GLN A 167 -4.44 -51.20 -1.22
N LYS A 168 -4.79 -51.29 -2.51
CA LYS A 168 -5.25 -52.55 -3.13
C LYS A 168 -4.22 -53.67 -3.03
N MET A 169 -2.93 -53.36 -3.19
CA MET A 169 -1.87 -54.37 -3.04
C MET A 169 -1.71 -54.83 -1.59
N THR A 170 -1.79 -53.92 -0.61
CA THR A 170 -1.77 -54.30 0.81
C THR A 170 -3.00 -55.11 1.23
N ASP A 171 -4.18 -54.75 0.73
CA ASP A 171 -5.42 -55.48 1.04
C ASP A 171 -5.43 -56.85 0.38
N ALA A 172 -4.93 -56.97 -0.86
CA ALA A 172 -4.76 -58.26 -1.52
C ALA A 172 -3.72 -59.14 -0.79
N ALA A 173 -2.64 -58.56 -0.28
CA ALA A 173 -1.64 -59.28 0.51
C ALA A 173 -2.22 -59.76 1.86
N ARG A 174 -2.97 -58.91 2.56
CA ARG A 174 -3.68 -59.27 3.80
C ARG A 174 -4.75 -60.33 3.54
N GLY A 175 -5.55 -60.19 2.48
CA GLY A 175 -6.57 -61.16 2.08
C GLY A 175 -5.99 -62.54 1.78
N ARG A 176 -4.83 -62.61 1.10
CA ARG A 176 -4.12 -63.88 0.87
C ARG A 176 -3.59 -64.50 2.17
N SER A 177 -3.09 -63.68 3.10
CA SER A 177 -2.65 -64.14 4.42
C SER A 177 -3.81 -64.72 5.23
N SER A 178 -4.96 -64.04 5.29
CA SER A 178 -6.17 -64.49 5.97
C SER A 178 -6.81 -65.73 5.32
N ALA A 179 -6.80 -65.82 3.99
CA ALA A 179 -7.27 -67.01 3.27
C ALA A 179 -6.34 -68.22 3.53
N ALA A 180 -5.02 -68.00 3.55
CA ALA A 180 -4.06 -69.06 3.86
C ALA A 180 -4.16 -69.55 5.31
N SER A 181 -4.40 -68.66 6.29
CA SER A 181 -4.65 -69.07 7.67
C SER A 181 -5.99 -69.79 7.83
N GLY A 182 -7.04 -69.34 7.13
CA GLY A 182 -8.34 -70.03 7.07
C GLY A 182 -8.26 -71.44 6.46
N LEU A 183 -7.47 -71.63 5.40
CA LEU A 183 -7.22 -72.94 4.81
C LEU A 183 -6.46 -73.88 5.77
N LYS A 184 -5.52 -73.35 6.55
CA LYS A 184 -4.79 -74.13 7.56
C LYS A 184 -5.72 -74.59 8.69
N THR A 185 -6.60 -73.71 9.19
CA THR A 185 -7.57 -74.08 10.22
C THR A 185 -8.60 -75.07 9.70
N MET A 186 -9.13 -74.89 8.49
CA MET A 186 -10.04 -75.87 7.87
C MET A 186 -9.39 -77.26 7.72
N ARG A 187 -8.14 -77.34 7.26
CA ARG A 187 -7.41 -78.62 7.17
C ARG A 187 -7.16 -79.28 8.53
N ALA A 188 -6.93 -78.48 9.58
CA ALA A 188 -6.78 -78.99 10.94
C ALA A 188 -8.10 -79.56 11.48
N VAL A 189 -9.22 -78.88 11.23
CA VAL A 189 -10.56 -79.35 11.60
C VAL A 189 -10.94 -80.62 10.82
N ASP A 190 -10.68 -80.69 9.51
CA ASP A 190 -10.97 -81.89 8.70
C ASP A 190 -10.22 -83.13 9.23
N ARG A 191 -8.92 -82.99 9.56
CA ARG A 191 -8.14 -84.07 10.18
C ARG A 191 -8.67 -84.49 11.56
N ALA A 192 -9.07 -83.53 12.38
CA ALA A 192 -9.65 -83.82 13.70
C ALA A 192 -10.98 -84.58 13.57
N SER A 193 -11.82 -84.22 12.60
CA SER A 193 -13.09 -84.91 12.35
C SER A 193 -12.92 -86.35 11.85
N ARG A 194 -11.95 -86.60 10.97
CA ARG A 194 -11.65 -87.96 10.47
C ARG A 194 -11.04 -88.87 11.56
N GLY A 195 -10.27 -88.29 12.47
CA GLY A 195 -9.66 -89.02 13.58
C GLY A 195 -10.68 -89.49 14.64
N SER A 196 -11.79 -88.78 14.84
CA SER A 196 -12.78 -89.16 15.85
C SER A 196 -13.76 -90.25 15.41
N THR A 197 -13.90 -90.50 14.11
CA THR A 197 -14.76 -91.58 13.56
C THR A 197 -14.11 -92.98 13.59
N GLY A 198 -12.82 -93.10 13.96
CA GLY A 198 -12.09 -94.38 13.92
C GLY A 198 -11.97 -95.14 15.24
N THR A 199 -12.43 -94.58 16.37
CA THR A 199 -12.13 -95.09 17.73
C THR A 199 -13.40 -95.49 18.47
N SER A 200 -14.25 -96.29 17.82
CA SER A 200 -15.38 -96.98 18.47
C SER A 200 -15.34 -98.45 18.08
N GLY A 201 -14.51 -99.21 18.79
CA GLY A 201 -14.35 -100.65 18.70
C GLY A 201 -13.75 -101.15 20.00
#